data_AF-A0A6G0AIR1-F1
#
_entry.id   AF-A0A6G0AIR1-F1
#
_cell.length_a   1.000
_cell.length_b   1.000
_cell.length_c   1.000
_cell.angle_alpha   90.00
_cell.angle_beta   90.00
_cell.angle_gamma   90.00
#
_symmetry.space_group_name_H-M   'P 1'
#
loop_
_entity.id
_entity.type
_entity.pdbx_description
1 polymer ?
#
loop_
_entity_poly.entity_id
_entity_poly.type
_entity_poly.pdbx_seq_one_letter_code
_entity_poly.pdbx_strand_id
1 'polypeptide(L)'
;MLKSPPPAPYADVSKALNGALPDFVPGLGTLYVDTSKLPEGPFLAYDKSGNLIKIVFMIPLEKLNSQNNYLNQAENVLNKIGNKKVDHVNFIYSGPHPGVSATHYHIELVLVSAAAEKEALGKDLY
;
A
#
# COMPACT_ATOMS: atom_id res chain seq x y z
N MET A 1 4.26 -17.44 -0.02
CA MET A 1 4.02 -15.98 0.11
C MET A 1 3.63 -15.44 -1.25
N LEU A 2 2.77 -14.42 -1.32
CA LEU A 2 2.69 -13.59 -2.53
C LEU A 2 4.06 -12.91 -2.66
N LYS A 3 4.88 -13.39 -3.59
CA LYS A 3 6.15 -12.76 -3.96
C LYS A 3 5.89 -11.74 -5.05
N SER A 4 6.72 -10.71 -5.09
CA SER A 4 6.74 -9.77 -6.22
C SER A 4 7.30 -10.45 -7.48
N PRO A 5 6.74 -10.18 -8.68
CA PRO A 5 5.52 -9.41 -8.89
C PRO A 5 4.27 -10.24 -8.52
N PRO A 6 3.24 -9.63 -7.91
CA PRO A 6 1.95 -10.29 -7.73
C PRO A 6 1.33 -10.67 -9.08
N PRO A 7 0.53 -11.76 -9.15
CA PRO A 7 -0.19 -12.13 -10.36
C PRO A 7 -1.22 -11.05 -10.74
N ALA A 8 -1.75 -11.09 -11.96
CA ALA A 8 -2.84 -10.20 -12.39
C ALA A 8 -3.99 -10.14 -11.36
N PRO A 9 -4.65 -8.98 -11.17
CA PRO A 9 -4.61 -7.78 -12.03
C PRO A 9 -3.58 -6.71 -11.60
N TYR A 10 -2.64 -7.04 -10.70
CA TYR A 10 -1.73 -6.06 -10.14
C TYR A 10 -0.68 -5.57 -11.15
N ALA A 11 -0.61 -4.26 -11.33
CA ALA A 11 0.39 -3.57 -12.14
C ALA A 11 1.39 -2.83 -11.25
N ASP A 12 2.62 -2.71 -11.73
CA ASP A 12 3.69 -1.92 -11.10
C ASP A 12 3.33 -0.43 -11.16
N VAL A 13 3.28 0.22 -10.00
CA VAL A 13 2.86 1.62 -9.88
C VAL A 13 3.87 2.57 -10.54
N SER A 14 5.17 2.28 -10.49
CA SER A 14 6.18 3.17 -11.12
C SER A 14 5.97 3.22 -12.63
N LYS A 15 5.66 2.07 -13.24
CA LYS A 15 5.36 1.94 -14.67
C LYS A 15 4.01 2.54 -15.02
N ALA A 16 2.98 2.30 -14.20
CA ALA A 16 1.64 2.87 -14.41
C ALA A 16 1.66 4.42 -14.38
N LEU A 17 2.57 5.01 -13.61
CA LEU A 17 2.77 6.46 -13.51
C LEU A 17 3.89 6.99 -14.41
N ASN A 18 4.31 6.24 -15.44
CA ASN A 18 5.35 6.63 -16.39
C ASN A 18 6.66 7.15 -15.74
N GLY A 19 7.07 6.53 -14.63
CA GLY A 19 8.30 6.89 -13.92
C GLY A 19 8.20 8.13 -13.02
N ALA A 20 7.00 8.68 -12.80
CA ALA A 20 6.80 9.77 -11.84
C ALA A 20 7.10 9.35 -10.38
N LEU A 21 7.16 8.05 -10.13
CA LEU A 21 7.53 7.44 -8.85
C LEU A 21 8.73 6.50 -9.08
N PRO A 22 9.74 6.47 -8.18
CA PRO A 22 10.81 5.47 -8.29
C PRO A 22 10.26 4.04 -8.08
N ASP A 23 10.97 3.04 -8.62
CA ASP A 23 10.60 1.62 -8.49
C ASP A 23 10.50 1.18 -7.02
N PHE A 24 11.34 1.74 -6.16
CA PHE A 24 11.29 1.52 -4.71
C PHE A 24 11.20 2.87 -4.00
N VAL A 25 10.10 3.07 -3.26
CA VAL A 25 9.87 4.29 -2.48
C VAL A 25 10.26 4.05 -1.02
N PRO A 26 11.23 4.78 -0.45
CA PRO A 26 11.56 4.64 0.98
C PRO A 26 10.33 4.82 1.88
N GLY A 27 10.09 3.85 2.77
CA GLY A 27 8.91 3.78 3.65
C GLY A 27 7.66 3.11 3.05
N LEU A 28 7.60 2.93 1.72
CA LEU A 28 6.48 2.28 1.02
C LEU A 28 6.89 1.02 0.23
N GLY A 29 8.16 0.90 -0.18
CA GLY A 29 8.68 -0.22 -0.95
C GLY A 29 8.37 -0.14 -2.44
N THR A 30 8.42 -1.31 -3.10
CA THR A 30 7.93 -1.48 -4.48
C THR A 30 6.42 -1.66 -4.42
N LEU A 31 5.66 -0.81 -5.12
CA LEU A 31 4.21 -0.78 -5.05
C LEU A 31 3.57 -1.43 -6.27
N TYR A 32 2.57 -2.26 -6.03
CA TYR A 32 1.70 -2.83 -7.05
C TYR A 32 0.24 -2.54 -6.74
N VAL A 33 -0.59 -2.30 -7.76
CA VAL A 33 -2.01 -2.00 -7.58
C VAL A 33 -2.82 -2.54 -8.75
N ASP A 34 -4.06 -2.96 -8.49
CA ASP A 34 -5.04 -3.12 -9.56
C ASP A 34 -5.44 -1.72 -10.04
N THR A 35 -5.10 -1.36 -11.28
CA THR A 35 -5.36 -0.01 -11.80
C THR A 35 -6.84 0.35 -11.84
N SER A 36 -7.75 -0.63 -11.83
CA SER A 36 -9.20 -0.39 -11.71
C SER A 36 -9.64 0.07 -10.32
N LYS A 37 -8.75 -0.01 -9.33
CA LYS A 37 -8.96 0.39 -7.94
C LYS A 37 -8.27 1.69 -7.56
N LEU A 38 -7.63 2.36 -8.52
CA LEU A 38 -7.08 3.68 -8.30
C LEU A 38 -8.20 4.71 -8.10
N PRO A 39 -7.98 5.73 -7.25
CA PRO A 39 -6.75 6.01 -6.50
C PRO A 39 -6.63 5.29 -5.15
N GLU A 40 -7.69 4.64 -4.64
CA GLU A 40 -7.69 4.18 -3.23
C GLU A 40 -6.93 2.87 -2.96
N GLY A 41 -6.77 1.99 -3.96
CA GLY A 41 -6.10 0.70 -3.82
C GLY A 41 -7.03 -0.46 -3.42
N PRO A 42 -6.53 -1.52 -2.75
CA PRO A 42 -5.27 -1.58 -2.02
C PRO A 42 -4.03 -1.64 -2.91
N PHE A 43 -2.98 -0.97 -2.45
CA PHE A 43 -1.61 -1.12 -2.92
C PHE A 43 -0.91 -2.22 -2.13
N LEU A 44 -0.11 -3.03 -2.82
CA LEU A 44 0.73 -4.07 -2.24
C LEU A 44 2.17 -3.57 -2.18
N ALA A 45 2.71 -3.45 -0.98
CA ALA A 45 4.04 -2.94 -0.70
C ALA A 45 5.03 -4.07 -0.46
N TYR A 46 6.07 -4.12 -1.29
CA TYR A 46 7.10 -5.14 -1.24
C TYR A 46 8.47 -4.58 -0.87
N ASP A 47 9.25 -5.36 -0.11
CA ASP A 47 10.66 -5.06 0.10
C ASP A 47 11.50 -5.33 -1.16
N LYS A 48 12.79 -4.98 -1.10
CA LYS A 48 13.75 -5.21 -2.21
C LYS A 48 13.95 -6.70 -2.55
N SER A 49 13.59 -7.61 -1.65
CA SER A 49 13.63 -9.06 -1.84
C SER A 49 12.31 -9.64 -2.33
N GLY A 50 11.35 -8.77 -2.68
CA GLY A 50 10.03 -9.13 -3.18
C GLY A 50 9.12 -9.78 -2.13
N ASN A 51 9.37 -9.60 -0.83
CA ASN A 51 8.44 -10.02 0.23
C ASN A 51 7.33 -8.98 0.40
N LEU A 52 6.08 -9.43 0.49
CA LEU A 52 4.97 -8.57 0.84
C LEU A 52 5.10 -8.12 2.31
N ILE A 53 5.25 -6.81 2.51
CA ILE A 53 5.44 -6.19 3.83
C ILE A 53 4.12 -5.65 4.36
N LYS A 54 3.38 -4.89 3.54
CA LYS A 54 2.10 -4.28 3.95
C LYS A 54 1.13 -4.10 2.78
N ILE A 55 -0.14 -3.92 3.14
CA ILE A 55 -1.24 -3.59 2.23
C ILE A 55 -1.68 -2.17 2.59
N VAL A 56 -1.67 -1.25 1.62
CA VAL A 56 -1.92 0.18 1.87
C VAL A 56 -3.18 0.62 1.15
N PHE A 57 -4.08 1.31 1.84
CA PHE A 57 -5.20 2.01 1.24
C PHE A 57 -4.97 3.51 1.32
N MET A 58 -5.19 4.22 0.23
CA MET A 58 -5.12 5.67 0.18
C MET A 58 -6.54 6.23 0.24
N ILE A 59 -7.02 6.56 1.44
CA ILE A 59 -8.39 7.02 1.62
C ILE A 59 -8.43 8.55 1.64
N PRO A 60 -9.06 9.23 0.66
CA PRO A 60 -9.16 10.68 0.66
C PRO A 60 -9.94 11.18 1.87
N LEU A 61 -9.44 12.22 2.55
CA LEU A 61 -10.09 12.79 3.72
C LEU A 61 -11.49 13.33 3.38
N GLU A 62 -11.66 13.86 2.18
CA GLU A 62 -12.96 14.29 1.66
C GLU A 62 -14.00 13.16 1.65
N LYS A 63 -13.60 11.95 1.21
CA LYS A 63 -14.50 10.79 1.16
C LYS A 63 -14.94 10.34 2.55
N LEU A 64 -14.04 10.43 3.54
CA LEU A 64 -14.40 10.18 4.94
C LEU A 64 -15.39 11.23 5.46
N ASN A 65 -15.17 12.51 5.16
CA ASN A 65 -16.07 13.60 5.56
C ASN A 65 -17.45 13.50 4.88
N SER A 66 -17.50 12.96 3.67
CA SER A 66 -18.75 12.66 2.95
C SER A 66 -19.42 11.36 3.38
N GLN A 67 -18.91 10.68 4.42
CA GLN A 67 -19.47 9.45 4.97
C GLN A 67 -19.54 8.30 3.96
N ASN A 68 -18.56 8.22 3.05
CA ASN A 68 -18.47 7.11 2.12
C ASN A 68 -18.14 5.80 2.86
N ASN A 69 -18.79 4.70 2.44
CA ASN A 69 -18.52 3.38 2.98
C ASN A 69 -17.38 2.68 2.23
N TYR A 70 -16.42 2.14 2.98
CA TYR A 70 -15.33 1.31 2.48
C TYR A 70 -15.46 -0.11 3.04
N LEU A 71 -16.05 -1.00 2.25
CA LEU A 71 -16.36 -2.37 2.67
C LEU A 71 -15.45 -3.37 1.95
N ASN A 72 -14.98 -4.39 2.67
CA ASN A 72 -14.26 -5.56 2.13
C ASN A 72 -13.03 -5.25 1.25
N GLN A 73 -12.35 -4.11 1.48
CA GLN A 73 -11.35 -3.58 0.55
C GLN A 73 -10.10 -4.48 0.36
N ALA A 74 -9.73 -5.31 1.35
CA ALA A 74 -8.60 -6.25 1.25
C ALA A 74 -8.99 -7.73 1.32
N GLU A 75 -10.27 -8.09 1.27
CA GLU A 75 -10.72 -9.49 1.41
C GLU A 75 -9.95 -10.44 0.47
N ASN A 76 -9.87 -10.08 -0.81
CA ASN A 76 -9.18 -10.88 -1.82
C ASN A 76 -7.67 -11.06 -1.56
N VAL A 77 -7.01 -10.06 -0.99
CA VAL A 77 -5.57 -10.11 -0.69
C VAL A 77 -5.34 -10.91 0.58
N LEU A 78 -6.11 -10.64 1.64
CA LEU A 78 -6.00 -11.31 2.93
C LEU A 78 -6.27 -12.82 2.80
N ASN A 79 -7.19 -13.22 1.95
CA ASN A 79 -7.44 -14.64 1.67
C ASN A 79 -6.26 -15.34 0.95
N LYS A 80 -5.34 -14.58 0.35
CA LYS A 80 -4.20 -15.10 -0.42
C LYS A 80 -2.86 -15.04 0.32
N ILE A 81 -2.76 -14.36 1.47
CA ILE A 81 -1.50 -14.29 2.24
C ILE A 81 -1.20 -15.55 3.07
N GLY A 82 -2.10 -16.53 3.07
CA GLY A 82 -1.94 -17.81 3.77
C GLY A 82 -1.98 -17.65 5.29
N ASN A 83 -1.05 -18.29 6.01
CA ASN A 83 -1.00 -18.25 7.48
C ASN A 83 -0.47 -16.93 8.07
N LYS A 84 -0.11 -15.95 7.22
CA LYS A 84 0.31 -14.63 7.70
C LYS A 84 -0.90 -13.91 8.31
N LYS A 85 -0.66 -13.23 9.42
CA LYS A 85 -1.62 -12.37 10.08
C LYS A 85 -1.20 -10.92 9.90
N VAL A 86 -2.16 -10.02 9.99
CA VAL A 86 -1.86 -8.60 10.22
C VAL A 86 -1.21 -8.52 11.61
N ASP A 87 0.00 -7.97 11.66
CA ASP A 87 0.76 -7.75 12.88
C ASP A 87 0.25 -6.51 13.60
N HIS A 88 0.18 -5.39 12.87
CA HIS A 88 -0.35 -4.12 13.34
C HIS A 88 -0.95 -3.31 12.19
N VAL A 89 -1.53 -2.15 12.52
CA VAL A 89 -2.16 -1.23 11.58
C VAL A 89 -1.62 0.17 11.79
N ASN A 90 -1.33 0.87 10.69
CA ASN A 90 -0.95 2.29 10.71
C ASN A 90 -2.05 3.15 10.08
N PHE A 91 -2.21 4.37 10.60
CA PHE A 91 -3.02 5.43 10.01
C PHE A 91 -2.12 6.65 9.85
N ILE A 92 -1.73 6.97 8.63
CA ILE A 92 -0.70 7.97 8.36
C ILE A 92 -1.32 9.08 7.52
N TYR A 93 -1.34 10.29 8.07
CA TYR A 93 -1.75 11.47 7.31
C TYR A 93 -0.77 11.73 6.18
N SER A 94 -1.31 11.98 4.98
CA SER A 94 -0.55 12.38 3.81
C SER A 94 -1.22 13.60 3.19
N GLY A 95 -0.51 14.74 3.23
CA GLY A 95 -0.94 15.95 2.56
C GLY A 95 -0.83 15.84 1.03
N PRO A 96 -1.27 16.86 0.30
CA PRO A 96 -1.05 16.93 -1.15
C PRO A 96 0.45 16.85 -1.47
N HIS A 97 0.81 16.08 -2.48
CA HIS A 97 2.19 15.93 -2.95
C HIS A 97 2.21 15.73 -4.47
N PRO A 98 3.36 15.84 -5.16
CA PRO A 98 3.43 15.57 -6.59
C PRO A 98 2.79 14.22 -6.93
N GLY A 99 1.87 14.23 -7.90
CA GLY A 99 1.08 13.05 -8.30
C GLY A 99 -0.24 12.85 -7.56
N VAL A 100 -0.46 13.44 -6.38
CA VAL A 100 -1.70 13.32 -5.59
C VAL A 100 -2.10 14.66 -4.98
N SER A 101 -3.15 15.27 -5.53
CA SER A 101 -3.62 16.59 -5.09
C SER A 101 -4.49 16.56 -3.84
N ALA A 102 -5.12 15.42 -3.53
CA ALA A 102 -6.01 15.29 -2.38
C ALA A 102 -5.26 14.90 -1.11
N THR A 103 -5.58 15.55 0.00
CA THR A 103 -5.23 15.08 1.34
C THR A 103 -5.88 13.73 1.61
N HIS A 104 -5.10 12.77 2.10
CA HIS A 104 -5.57 11.40 2.34
C HIS A 104 -4.88 10.78 3.55
N TYR A 105 -5.42 9.65 4.01
CA TYR A 105 -4.74 8.79 4.97
C TYR A 105 -4.24 7.53 4.24
N HIS A 106 -3.02 7.11 4.55
CA HIS A 106 -2.62 5.72 4.36
C HIS A 106 -3.18 4.92 5.53
N ILE A 107 -4.08 3.99 5.23
CA ILE A 107 -4.48 2.94 6.17
C ILE A 107 -3.70 1.70 5.79
N GLU A 108 -2.80 1.24 6.65
CA GLU A 108 -1.84 0.19 6.32
C GLU A 108 -2.10 -1.05 7.17
N LEU A 109 -2.29 -2.20 6.52
CA LEU A 109 -2.26 -3.51 7.18
C LEU A 109 -0.86 -4.10 7.04
N VAL A 110 -0.09 -4.13 8.13
CA VAL A 110 1.32 -4.55 8.11
C VAL A 110 1.43 -6.02 8.49
N LEU A 111 2.22 -6.79 7.74
CA LEU A 111 2.31 -8.26 7.83
C LEU A 111 3.58 -8.77 8.52
N VAL A 112 4.36 -7.84 9.08
CA VAL A 112 5.62 -8.06 9.81
C VAL A 112 5.65 -7.12 11.02
N SER A 113 6.55 -7.37 11.97
CA SER A 113 6.70 -6.45 13.11
C SER A 113 7.11 -5.04 12.65
N ALA A 114 6.76 -4.02 13.42
CA ALA A 114 7.13 -2.63 13.12
C ALA A 114 8.66 -2.44 12.91
N ALA A 115 9.48 -3.18 13.68
CA ALA A 115 10.94 -3.16 13.50
C ALA A 115 11.37 -3.75 12.15
N ALA A 116 10.76 -4.88 11.73
CA ALA A 116 11.04 -5.50 10.46
C ALA A 116 10.50 -4.68 9.27
N GLU A 117 9.36 -4.00 9.42
CA GLU A 117 8.85 -3.06 8.43
C GLU A 117 9.85 -1.93 8.18
N LYS A 118 10.32 -1.28 9.25
CA LYS A 118 11.31 -0.21 9.18
C LYS A 118 12.60 -0.66 8.48
N GLU A 119 13.12 -1.82 8.88
CA GLU A 119 14.31 -2.41 8.28
C GLU A 119 14.11 -2.69 6.77
N ALA A 120 12.97 -3.29 6.42
CA ALA A 120 12.67 -3.70 5.05
C ALA A 120 12.41 -2.53 4.10
N LEU A 121 11.79 -1.44 4.58
CA LEU A 121 11.34 -0.32 3.75
C LEU A 121 12.24 0.92 3.82
N GLY A 122 13.22 0.94 4.74
CA GLY A 122 14.34 1.89 4.71
C GLY A 122 14.00 3.34 5.07
N LYS A 123 12.89 3.59 5.76
CA LYS A 123 12.61 4.90 6.37
C LYS A 123 11.69 4.73 7.58
N ASP A 124 11.92 5.55 8.60
CA ASP A 124 10.92 5.78 9.63
C ASP A 124 9.70 6.49 9.03
N LEU A 125 8.52 5.92 9.24
CA LEU A 125 7.25 6.64 9.12
C LEU A 125 6.92 7.43 10.41
N TYR A 126 7.93 7.64 11.26
CA TYR A 126 7.91 8.38 12.53
C TYR A 126 9.05 9.38 12.64
#